data_AF-A0A8H4UXA3-F1
#
_entry.id   AF-A0A8H4UXA3-F1
#
_cell.length_a   1.000
_cell.length_b   1.000
_cell.length_c   1.000
_cell.angle_alpha   90.00
_cell.angle_beta   90.00
_cell.angle_gamma   90.00
#
_symmetry.space_group_name_H-M   'P 1'
#
loop_
_entity.id
_entity.type
_entity.pdbx_description
1 polymer ?
#
loop_
_entity_poly.entity_id
_entity_poly.type
_entity_poly.pdbx_seq_one_letter_code
_entity_poly.pdbx_strand_id
1 'polypeptide(L)' 'MVRVAVAGGTGHLGRTLVEAIIATGKHEVKVFSRKSNPELESTLGVQVIAVDYSDVDSLTTKLEDLGIHTVIS' A
#
# COMPACT_ATOMS: atom_id res chain seq x y z
N MET A 1 -12.17 5.90 9.91
CA MET A 1 -11.35 4.78 9.42
C MET A 1 -11.31 4.88 7.90
N VAL A 2 -10.13 5.03 7.30
CA VAL A 2 -9.99 5.12 5.84
C VAL A 2 -8.91 4.16 5.38
N ARG A 3 -8.96 3.77 4.11
CA ARG A 3 -7.93 2.93 3.47
C ARG A 3 -6.86 3.81 2.83
N VAL A 4 -5.62 3.58 3.22
CA VAL A 4 -4.45 4.34 2.77
C VAL A 4 -3.56 3.42 1.94
N ALA A 5 -3.28 3.81 0.70
CA ALA A 5 -2.27 3.14 -0.13
C ALA A 5 -0.92 3.84 0.00
N VAL A 6 0.14 3.08 0.28
CA VAL A 6 1.52 3.57 0.31
C VAL A 6 2.26 3.03 -0.91
N ALA A 7 2.47 3.88 -1.90
CA ALA A 7 3.29 3.60 -3.06
C ALA A 7 4.76 3.50 -2.63
N GLY A 8 5.44 2.41 -2.98
CA GLY A 8 6.82 2.18 -2.54
C GLY A 8 6.96 1.80 -1.07
N GLY A 9 5.89 1.30 -0.44
CA GLY A 9 5.91 0.82 0.96
C GLY A 9 6.90 -0.31 1.26
N THR A 10 7.53 -0.89 0.23
CA THR A 10 8.60 -1.89 0.36
C THR A 10 10.00 -1.28 0.55
N GLY A 11 10.17 0.03 0.34
CA GLY A 11 11.43 0.75 0.59
C GLY A 11 11.64 1.08 2.07
N HIS A 12 12.84 1.53 2.43
CA HIS A 12 13.17 1.89 3.82
C HIS A 12 12.19 2.90 4.44
N LEU A 13 11.91 4.00 3.74
CA LEU A 13 10.99 5.04 4.23
C LEU A 13 9.52 4.62 4.16
N GLY A 14 9.11 4.02 3.04
CA GLY A 14 7.74 3.56 2.85
C GLY A 14 7.34 2.52 3.90
N ARG A 15 8.26 1.64 4.27
CA ARG A 15 8.05 0.65 5.34
C ARG A 15 7.84 1.31 6.70
N THR A 16 8.68 2.27 7.09
CA THR A 16 8.51 2.99 8.36
C THR A 16 7.17 3.71 8.41
N LEU A 17 6.70 4.25 7.28
CA LEU A 17 5.38 4.89 7.18
C LEU A 17 4.25 3.89 7.42
N VAL A 18 4.32 2.72 6.77
CA VAL A 18 3.37 1.62 6.94
C VAL A 18 3.32 1.19 8.41
N GLU A 19 4.47 0.94 9.03
CA GLU A 19 4.58 0.56 10.45
C GLU A 19 3.98 1.66 11.36
N ALA A 20 4.27 2.93 11.10
CA ALA A 20 3.71 4.05 11.87
C ALA A 20 2.19 4.14 11.75
N ILE A 21 1.64 3.97 10.54
CA ILE A 21 0.19 4.01 10.30
C ILE A 21 -0.50 2.84 11.00
N ILE A 22 0.05 1.62 10.92
CA ILE A 22 -0.47 0.45 11.63
C ILE A 22 -0.42 0.69 13.14
N ALA A 23 0.68 1.23 13.67
CA ALA A 23 0.82 1.53 15.09
C ALA A 23 -0.23 2.54 15.60
N THR A 24 -0.76 3.41 14.73
CA THR A 24 -1.88 4.28 15.11
C THR A 24 -3.20 3.52 15.31
N GLY A 25 -3.38 2.37 14.66
CA GLY A 25 -4.60 1.54 14.72
C GLY A 25 -5.87 2.20 14.16
N LYS A 26 -5.74 3.36 13.50
CA LYS A 26 -6.89 4.18 13.05
C LYS A 26 -7.29 3.96 11.59
N HIS A 27 -6.37 3.42 10.80
CA HIS A 27 -6.46 3.34 9.34
C HIS A 27 -6.04 1.95 8.86
N GLU A 28 -6.66 1.52 7.76
CA GLU A 28 -6.23 0.31 7.05
C GLU A 28 -5.20 0.72 6.02
N VAL A 29 -4.01 0.12 6.05
CA VAL A 29 -2.93 0.46 5.13
C VAL A 29 -2.74 -0.67 4.13
N LYS A 30 -2.49 -0.33 2.87
CA LYS A 30 -2.17 -1.25 1.78
C LYS A 30 -0.90 -0.77 1.09
N VAL A 31 0.01 -1.68 0.78
CA VAL A 31 1.29 -1.32 0.15
C VAL A 31 1.19 -1.51 -1.35
N PHE A 32 1.53 -0.49 -2.13
CA PHE A 32 1.58 -0.58 -3.58
C PHE A 32 3.03 -0.66 -4.03
N SER A 33 3.36 -1.70 -4.80
CA SER A 33 4.71 -1.94 -5.28
C SER A 33 4.69 -2.46 -6.71
N ARG A 34 5.73 -2.16 -7.49
CA ARG A 34 5.89 -2.74 -8.84
C ARG A 34 6.21 -4.23 -8.82
N LYS A 35 6.63 -4.75 -7.67
CA LYS A 35 6.92 -6.16 -7.44
C LYS A 35 6.14 -6.64 -6.21
N SER A 36 5.53 -7.81 -6.30
CA SER A 36 5.00 -8.49 -5.11
C SER A 36 6.18 -8.93 -4.24
N ASN A 37 6.08 -8.66 -2.95
CA ASN A 37 7.07 -9.03 -1.95
C ASN A 37 6.36 -9.77 -0.80
N PRO A 38 6.10 -11.08 -0.96
CA PRO A 38 5.33 -11.86 0.01
C PRO A 38 5.99 -11.94 1.40
N GLU A 39 7.33 -11.81 1.46
CA GLU A 39 8.07 -11.72 2.72
C GLU A 39 7.72 -10.45 3.51
N LEU A 40 7.53 -9.33 2.82
CA LEU A 40 7.11 -8.06 3.44
C LEU A 40 5.64 -8.12 3.87
N GLU A 41 4.79 -8.83 3.13
CA GLU A 41 3.39 -9.06 3.54
C GLU A 41 3.32 -9.81 4.86
N SER A 42 4.08 -10.90 4.99
CA SER A 42 4.15 -11.66 6.24
C SER A 42 4.78 -10.88 7.40
N THR A 43 5.78 -10.03 7.11
CA THR A 43 6.49 -9.27 8.14
C THR A 43 5.68 -8.07 8.66
N LEU A 44 4.98 -7.36 7.76
CA LEU A 44 4.22 -6.16 8.09
C LEU A 44 2.77 -6.48 8.47
N GLY A 45 2.27 -7.67 8.13
CA GLY A 45 0.86 -8.02 8.29
C GLY A 45 -0.06 -7.22 7.36
N VAL A 46 0.47 -6.74 6.23
CA VAL A 46 -0.22 -5.85 5.29
C VAL A 46 -0.15 -6.43 3.88
N GLN A 47 -1.24 -6.34 3.12
CA GLN A 47 -1.24 -6.73 1.72
C GLN A 47 -0.34 -5.82 0.87
N VAL A 48 0.56 -6.44 0.12
CA VAL A 48 1.40 -5.80 -0.91
C VAL A 48 0.79 -6.09 -2.26
N ILE A 49 0.22 -5.07 -2.86
CA ILE A 49 -0.49 -5.13 -4.12
C ILE A 49 0.48 -4.71 -5.22
N ALA A 50 0.68 -5.63 -6.16
CA ALA A 50 1.45 -5.36 -7.35
C ALA A 50 0.66 -4.40 -8.25
N VAL A 51 1.25 -3.23 -8.54
CA VAL A 51 0.66 -2.22 -9.43
C VAL A 51 1.68 -1.76 -10.46
N ASP A 52 1.19 -1.43 -11.64
CA ASP A 52 1.98 -0.76 -12.67
C ASP A 52 1.61 0.73 -12.68
N TYR A 53 2.58 1.60 -12.36
CA TYR A 53 2.38 3.05 -12.39
C TYR A 53 2.37 3.62 -13.80
N SER A 54 2.77 2.82 -14.79
CA SER A 54 2.75 3.19 -16.21
C SER A 54 1.35 3.03 -16.83
N ASP A 55 0.49 2.23 -16.20
CA ASP A 55 -0.87 1.95 -16.65
C ASP A 55 -1.90 2.60 -15.72
N VAL A 56 -2.39 3.78 -16.13
CA VAL A 56 -3.33 4.59 -15.36
C VAL A 56 -4.69 3.90 -15.22
N ASP A 57 -5.14 3.15 -16.21
CA ASP A 57 -6.45 2.49 -16.20
C ASP A 57 -6.48 1.34 -15.19
N SER A 58 -5.46 0.49 -15.24
CA SER A 58 -5.26 -0.59 -14.28
C SER A 58 -5.08 -0.06 -12.86
N LEU A 59 -4.29 1.01 -12.68
CA LEU A 59 -4.09 1.64 -11.37
C LEU A 59 -5.39 2.23 -10.82
N THR A 60 -6.19 2.90 -11.65
CA THR A 60 -7.47 3.50 -11.25
C THR A 60 -8.45 2.42 -10.81
N THR A 61 -8.60 1.37 -11.62
CA THR A 61 -9.44 0.21 -11.29
C THR A 61 -9.04 -0.42 -9.96
N LYS A 62 -7.73 -0.55 -9.69
CA LYS A 62 -7.23 -1.07 -8.42
C LYS A 62 -7.57 -0.15 -7.24
N LEU A 63 -7.38 1.16 -7.39
CA LEU A 63 -7.70 2.12 -6.33
C LEU A 63 -9.19 2.08 -5.96
N GLU A 64 -10.07 2.01 -6.97
CA GLU A 64 -11.52 1.94 -6.80
C GLU A 64 -11.97 0.61 -6.18
N ASP A 65 -11.51 -0.53 -6.73
CA ASP A 65 -11.86 -1.87 -6.23
C ASP A 65 -11.44 -2.06 -4.76
N LEU A 66 -10.27 -1.53 -4.40
CA LEU A 66 -9.75 -1.60 -3.05
C LEU A 66 -10.34 -0.52 -2.13
N GLY A 67 -11.10 0.44 -2.66
CA GLY A 67 -11.69 1.57 -1.94
C GLY A 67 -10.64 2.45 -1.26
N ILE A 68 -9.53 2.72 -1.92
CA ILE A 68 -8.46 3.57 -1.40
C ILE A 68 -8.95 5.01 -1.34
N HIS A 69 -8.82 5.64 -0.17
CA HIS A 69 -9.19 7.04 0.02
C HIS A 69 -7.96 7.97 -0.09
N THR A 70 -6.82 7.52 0.43
CA THR A 70 -5.60 8.34 0.50
C THR A 70 -4.44 7.56 -0.11
N VAL A 71 -3.65 8.22 -0.96
CA VAL A 71 -2.42 7.66 -1.53
C VAL A 71 -1.24 8.47 -1.02
N ILE A 72 -0.18 7.77 -0.61
CA ILE A 72 1.11 8.36 -0.21
C ILE A 72 2.16 7.83 -1.19
N SER A 73 2.93 8.70 -1.82
CA SER A 73 3.98 8.37 -2.80
C SER A 73 5.31 9.04 -2.50
#